data_AF-R6SS40-F1
#
_entry.id   AF-R6SS40-F1
#
_cell.length_a   1.000
_cell.length_b   1.000
_cell.length_c   1.000
_cell.angle_alpha   90.00
_cell.angle_beta   90.00
_cell.angle_gamma   90.00
#
_symmetry.space_group_name_H-M   'P 1'
#
loop_
_entity.id
_entity.type
_entity.pdbx_description
1 polymer ?
#
loop_
_entity_poly.entity_id
_entity_poly.type
_entity_poly.pdbx_seq_one_letter_code
_entity_poly.pdbx_strand_id
1 'polypeptide(L)'
;MSAVNRAARLLGVSEPYDYCAAADAYMRTFYRPASGLFADTADSAHTAIGSNAFALLLDLPLPDGNGAILELIRQKRLNASNLFVSPLILFGLFRAGQTDLLYDLLCDRNYWLRMLAEGATTTFEAFGKDRKWNTSLCHTMFALPVAFLCGWSPDDYLGACPASES
;
A
#
# COMPACT_ATOMS: atom_id res chain seq x y z
N MET A 1 15.13 -0.13 4.84
CA MET A 1 15.65 0.86 5.81
C MET A 1 14.49 1.72 6.29
N SER A 2 14.37 2.00 7.60
CA SER A 2 13.28 2.85 8.11
C SER A 2 13.49 4.33 7.72
N ALA A 3 12.39 5.09 7.59
CA ALA A 3 12.46 6.53 7.31
C ALA A 3 13.24 7.29 8.40
N VAL A 4 13.15 6.85 9.67
CA VAL A 4 13.88 7.46 10.78
C VAL A 4 15.37 7.16 10.70
N ASN A 5 15.77 5.94 10.33
CA ASN A 5 17.19 5.61 10.13
C ASN A 5 17.77 6.38 8.95
N ARG A 6 16.99 6.58 7.88
CA ARG A 6 17.39 7.44 6.76
C ARG A 6 17.64 8.87 7.23
N ALA A 7 16.74 9.43 8.04
CA ALA A 7 16.91 10.75 8.63
C ALA A 7 18.13 10.81 9.56
N ALA A 8 18.35 9.79 10.40
CA ALA A 8 19.49 9.69 11.30
C ALA A 8 20.82 9.74 10.53
N ARG A 9 20.94 8.98 9.43
CA ARG A 9 22.10 9.03 8.52
C ARG A 9 22.33 10.42 7.94
N LEU A 10 21.27 11.06 7.43
CA LEU A 10 21.35 12.41 6.86
C LEU A 10 21.79 13.45 7.90
N LEU A 11 21.44 13.25 9.16
CA LEU A 11 21.82 14.12 10.28
C LEU A 11 23.16 13.72 10.93
N GLY A 12 23.79 12.63 10.48
CA GLY A 12 25.03 12.12 11.07
C GLY A 12 24.87 11.61 12.51
N VAL A 13 23.67 11.22 12.92
CA VAL A 13 23.38 10.66 14.25
C VAL A 13 23.20 9.14 14.18
N SER A 14 23.29 8.47 15.33
CA SER A 14 23.10 7.02 15.40
C SER A 14 21.69 6.61 14.96
N GLU A 15 21.61 5.52 14.19
CA GLU A 15 20.33 4.93 13.81
C GLU A 15 19.64 4.34 15.04
N PRO A 16 18.40 4.76 15.36
CA PRO A 16 17.75 4.35 16.60
C PRO A 16 16.98 3.03 16.49
N TYR A 17 16.74 2.49 15.28
CA TYR A 17 15.89 1.32 15.08
C TYR A 17 16.60 0.19 14.33
N ASP A 18 16.46 -1.04 14.82
CA ASP A 18 16.79 -2.24 14.06
C ASP A 18 15.59 -2.68 13.20
N TYR A 19 15.60 -2.25 11.95
CA TYR A 19 14.54 -2.58 11.00
C TYR A 19 14.50 -4.08 10.67
N CYS A 20 15.64 -4.75 10.61
CA CYS A 20 15.71 -6.16 10.28
C CYS A 20 15.09 -7.01 11.40
N ALA A 21 15.44 -6.74 12.66
CA ALA A 21 14.85 -7.42 13.80
C ALA A 21 13.32 -7.21 13.88
N ALA A 22 12.84 -5.99 13.57
CA ALA A 22 11.41 -5.70 13.53
C ALA A 22 10.70 -6.44 12.38
N ALA A 23 11.29 -6.47 11.18
CA ALA A 23 10.75 -7.20 10.04
C ALA A 23 10.68 -8.70 10.33
N ASP A 24 11.72 -9.28 10.92
CA ASP A 24 11.76 -10.69 11.30
C ASP A 24 10.70 -11.03 12.36
N ALA A 25 10.53 -10.16 13.37
CA ALA A 25 9.49 -10.33 14.37
C ALA A 25 8.09 -10.26 13.75
N TYR A 26 7.87 -9.35 12.80
CA TYR A 26 6.61 -9.22 12.08
C TYR A 26 6.33 -10.46 11.23
N MET A 27 7.32 -10.93 10.46
CA MET A 27 7.25 -12.17 9.68
C MET A 27 6.89 -13.37 10.56
N ARG A 28 7.61 -13.58 11.67
CA ARG A 28 7.33 -14.72 12.58
C ARG A 28 5.93 -14.68 13.19
N THR A 29 5.42 -13.49 13.49
CA THR A 29 4.17 -13.33 14.24
C THR A 29 2.95 -13.40 13.33
N PHE A 30 2.99 -12.73 12.18
CA PHE A 30 1.80 -12.48 11.36
C PHE A 30 1.78 -13.30 10.07
N TYR A 31 2.92 -13.74 9.53
CA TYR A 31 2.93 -14.52 8.31
C TYR A 31 2.29 -15.90 8.52
N ARG A 32 1.54 -16.36 7.52
CA ARG A 32 0.90 -17.67 7.49
C ARG A 32 1.41 -18.44 6.28
N PRO A 33 2.38 -19.37 6.47
CA PRO A 33 2.99 -20.09 5.36
C PRO A 33 1.97 -20.85 4.48
N ALA A 34 0.89 -21.35 5.06
CA ALA A 34 -0.14 -22.08 4.33
C ALA A 34 -0.90 -21.23 3.30
N SER A 35 -1.03 -19.92 3.52
CA SER A 35 -1.73 -19.01 2.61
C SER A 35 -0.80 -18.04 1.89
N GLY A 36 0.44 -17.87 2.35
CA GLY A 36 1.34 -16.83 1.86
C GLY A 36 0.91 -15.40 2.24
N LEU A 37 0.05 -15.26 3.25
CA LEU A 37 -0.54 -13.98 3.66
C LEU A 37 -0.25 -13.66 5.13
N PHE A 38 -0.47 -12.41 5.50
CA PHE A 38 -0.36 -11.91 6.87
C PHE A 38 -1.73 -11.87 7.54
N ALA A 39 -1.80 -12.43 8.75
CA ALA A 39 -2.95 -12.34 9.62
C ALA A 39 -3.03 -10.96 10.29
N ASP A 40 -4.25 -10.55 10.65
CA ASP A 40 -4.49 -9.24 11.27
C ASP A 40 -4.03 -9.18 12.74
N THR A 41 -3.96 -10.34 13.41
CA THR A 41 -3.52 -10.48 14.80
C THR A 41 -2.62 -11.69 14.96
N ALA A 42 -1.84 -11.73 16.05
CA ALA A 42 -0.93 -12.84 16.35
C ALA A 42 -1.68 -14.18 16.50
N ASP A 43 -2.87 -14.14 17.10
CA ASP A 43 -3.63 -15.33 17.51
C ASP A 43 -4.68 -15.79 16.48
N SER A 44 -4.76 -15.13 15.32
CA SER A 44 -5.78 -15.40 14.30
C SER A 44 -5.17 -15.92 13.00
N ALA A 45 -5.99 -16.65 12.23
CA ALA A 45 -5.69 -16.99 10.83
C ALA A 45 -6.40 -16.04 9.83
N HIS A 46 -7.22 -15.12 10.31
CA HIS A 46 -7.91 -14.15 9.46
C HIS A 46 -6.93 -13.15 8.86
N THR A 47 -7.00 -12.98 7.54
CA THR A 47 -6.14 -12.09 6.75
C THR A 47 -6.98 -11.02 6.07
N ALA A 48 -6.65 -9.74 6.26
CA ALA A 48 -7.27 -8.63 5.53
C ALA A 48 -6.32 -7.99 4.52
N ILE A 49 -6.89 -7.23 3.58
CA ILE A 49 -6.11 -6.52 2.56
C ILE A 49 -5.17 -5.47 3.18
N GLY A 50 -5.55 -4.84 4.31
CA GLY A 50 -4.72 -3.84 4.98
C GLY A 50 -3.38 -4.39 5.45
N SER A 51 -3.41 -5.50 6.20
CA SER A 51 -2.24 -6.19 6.74
C SER A 51 -1.28 -6.65 5.63
N ASN A 52 -1.84 -7.07 4.50
CA ASN A 52 -1.06 -7.54 3.35
C ASN A 52 -0.56 -6.40 2.45
N ALA A 53 -1.30 -5.28 2.35
CA ALA A 53 -0.86 -4.10 1.62
C ALA A 53 0.39 -3.46 2.26
N PHE A 54 0.50 -3.50 3.59
CA PHE A 54 1.71 -3.07 4.30
C PHE A 54 2.92 -3.95 3.92
N ALA A 55 2.75 -5.27 3.89
CA ALA A 55 3.82 -6.17 3.52
C ALA A 55 4.34 -5.92 2.10
N LEU A 56 3.43 -5.64 1.15
CA LEU A 56 3.78 -5.28 -0.22
C LEU A 56 4.51 -3.92 -0.28
N LEU A 57 3.99 -2.89 0.38
CA LEU A 57 4.60 -1.55 0.38
C LEU A 57 6.00 -1.55 1.01
N LEU A 58 6.16 -2.28 2.11
CA LEU A 58 7.43 -2.39 2.83
C LEU A 58 8.39 -3.37 2.18
N ASP A 59 7.96 -4.09 1.14
CA ASP A 59 8.80 -5.02 0.38
C ASP A 59 9.44 -6.08 1.30
N LEU A 60 8.60 -6.69 2.14
CA LEU A 60 9.06 -7.70 3.09
C LEU A 60 9.60 -8.93 2.35
N PRO A 61 10.68 -9.58 2.85
CA PRO A 61 11.34 -10.69 2.17
C PRO A 61 10.53 -11.98 2.28
N LEU A 62 9.49 -12.11 1.44
CA LEU A 62 8.61 -13.28 1.42
C LEU A 62 9.29 -14.47 0.72
N PRO A 63 9.20 -15.69 1.29
CA PRO A 63 9.85 -16.88 0.71
C PRO A 63 9.47 -17.15 -0.74
N ASP A 64 8.19 -16.97 -1.08
CA ASP A 64 7.64 -17.26 -2.42
C ASP A 64 7.32 -15.98 -3.21
N GLY A 65 7.83 -14.83 -2.76
CA GLY A 65 7.52 -13.52 -3.31
C GLY A 65 6.08 -13.04 -3.03
N ASN A 66 5.67 -12.00 -3.75
CA ASN A 66 4.42 -11.26 -3.47
C ASN A 66 3.15 -11.90 -4.09
N GLY A 67 3.23 -13.07 -4.71
CA GLY A 67 2.15 -13.62 -5.56
C GLY A 67 0.80 -13.74 -4.87
N ALA A 68 0.76 -14.26 -3.64
CA ALA A 68 -0.46 -14.41 -2.85
C ALA A 68 -1.10 -13.06 -2.50
N ILE A 69 -0.28 -12.06 -2.16
CA ILE A 69 -0.74 -10.70 -1.85
C ILE A 69 -1.32 -10.03 -3.09
N LEU A 70 -0.65 -10.16 -4.24
CA LEU A 70 -1.15 -9.61 -5.50
C LEU A 70 -2.48 -10.23 -5.89
N GLU A 71 -2.65 -11.53 -5.69
CA GLU A 71 -3.92 -12.21 -5.95
C GLU A 71 -5.02 -11.76 -5.00
N LEU A 72 -4.71 -11.58 -3.71
CA LEU A 72 -5.65 -11.00 -2.75
C LEU A 72 -6.11 -9.59 -3.19
N ILE A 73 -5.18 -8.75 -3.69
CA ILE A 73 -5.50 -7.41 -4.21
C ILE A 73 -6.38 -7.51 -5.46
N ARG A 74 -6.11 -8.43 -6.41
CA ARG A 74 -6.97 -8.63 -7.59
C ARG A 74 -8.40 -8.99 -7.20
N GLN A 75 -8.56 -9.87 -6.21
CA GLN A 75 -9.86 -10.35 -5.77
C GLN A 75 -10.64 -9.31 -4.97
N LYS A 76 -9.98 -8.62 -4.04
CA LYS A 76 -10.63 -7.66 -3.12
C LYS A 76 -10.71 -6.25 -3.70
N ARG A 77 -9.85 -5.93 -4.67
CA ARG A 77 -9.72 -4.60 -5.31
C ARG A 77 -9.59 -3.51 -4.24
N LEU A 78 -10.28 -2.38 -4.40
CA LEU A 78 -10.37 -1.33 -3.37
C LEU A 78 -11.71 -1.38 -2.59
N ASN A 79 -12.45 -2.49 -2.66
CA ASN A 79 -13.81 -2.59 -2.11
C ASN A 79 -13.85 -2.53 -0.57
N ALA A 80 -12.82 -3.04 0.10
CA ALA A 80 -12.64 -2.97 1.55
C ALA A 80 -11.60 -1.91 1.95
N SER A 81 -11.21 -1.03 1.02
CA SER A 81 -10.12 -0.08 1.19
C SER A 81 -10.69 1.29 1.52
N ASN A 82 -10.38 1.77 2.73
CA ASN A 82 -10.70 3.13 3.14
C ASN A 82 -9.58 4.10 2.74
N LEU A 83 -9.68 5.31 3.27
CA LEU A 83 -8.70 6.37 3.14
C LEU A 83 -7.26 5.92 3.46
N PHE A 84 -7.09 4.99 4.40
CA PHE A 84 -5.79 4.60 4.93
C PHE A 84 -5.16 3.42 4.20
N VAL A 85 -5.99 2.53 3.63
CA VAL A 85 -5.48 1.30 2.99
C VAL A 85 -5.25 1.50 1.50
N SER A 86 -6.05 2.33 0.82
CA SER A 86 -5.93 2.57 -0.62
C SER A 86 -4.54 3.09 -1.02
N PRO A 87 -3.93 4.07 -0.34
CA PRO A 87 -2.55 4.49 -0.63
C PRO A 87 -1.55 3.33 -0.56
N LEU A 88 -1.65 2.48 0.46
CA LEU A 88 -0.70 1.39 0.69
C LEU A 88 -0.72 0.39 -0.45
N ILE A 89 -1.92 0.05 -0.93
CA ILE A 89 -2.10 -0.84 -2.09
C ILE A 89 -1.46 -0.21 -3.33
N LEU A 90 -1.81 1.04 -3.66
CA LEU A 90 -1.36 1.65 -4.91
C LEU A 90 0.15 1.87 -4.93
N PHE A 91 0.72 2.40 -3.84
CA PHE A 91 2.17 2.58 -3.73
C PHE A 91 2.92 1.24 -3.65
N GLY A 92 2.34 0.23 -3.01
CA GLY A 92 2.91 -1.12 -2.99
C GLY A 92 2.94 -1.76 -4.38
N LEU A 93 1.84 -1.68 -5.12
CA LEU A 93 1.79 -2.15 -6.52
C LEU A 93 2.79 -1.40 -7.40
N PHE A 94 2.86 -0.08 -7.24
CA PHE A 94 3.78 0.77 -7.99
C PHE A 94 5.24 0.40 -7.71
N ARG A 95 5.61 0.21 -6.43
CA ARG A 95 6.95 -0.24 -6.03
C ARG A 95 7.26 -1.65 -6.53
N ALA A 96 6.29 -2.55 -6.53
CA ALA A 96 6.44 -3.92 -7.03
C ALA A 96 6.39 -4.04 -8.57
N GLY A 97 6.36 -2.91 -9.30
CA GLY A 97 6.31 -2.88 -10.76
C GLY A 97 5.00 -3.41 -11.35
N GLN A 98 3.93 -3.51 -10.56
CA GLN A 98 2.63 -4.04 -10.98
C GLN A 98 1.75 -2.96 -11.62
N THR A 99 2.29 -2.31 -12.66
CA THR A 99 1.65 -1.14 -13.32
C THR A 99 0.32 -1.46 -13.96
N ASP A 100 0.15 -2.66 -14.52
CA ASP A 100 -1.11 -3.06 -15.17
C ASP A 100 -2.25 -3.19 -14.17
N LEU A 101 -1.98 -3.85 -13.03
CA LEU A 101 -2.97 -3.98 -11.96
C LEU A 101 -3.25 -2.62 -11.30
N LEU A 102 -2.22 -1.79 -11.10
CA LEU A 102 -2.38 -0.43 -10.63
C LEU A 102 -3.33 0.37 -11.55
N TYR A 103 -3.08 0.33 -12.87
CA TYR A 103 -3.89 1.03 -13.86
C TYR A 103 -5.34 0.51 -13.90
N ASP A 104 -5.52 -0.82 -13.87
CA ASP A 104 -6.85 -1.46 -13.80
C ASP A 104 -7.66 -0.96 -12.58
N LEU A 105 -7.03 -0.82 -11.41
CA LEU A 105 -7.67 -0.27 -10.23
C LEU A 105 -8.01 1.22 -10.39
N LEU A 106 -7.12 2.03 -10.96
CA LEU A 106 -7.38 3.46 -11.20
C LEU A 106 -8.54 3.70 -12.17
N CYS A 107 -8.71 2.81 -13.16
CA CYS A 107 -9.76 2.88 -14.17
C CYS A 107 -11.04 2.10 -13.81
N ASP A 108 -11.15 1.57 -12.59
CA ASP A 108 -12.37 0.90 -12.15
C ASP A 108 -13.54 1.90 -12.01
N ARG A 109 -14.70 1.52 -12.55
CA ARG A 109 -15.94 2.32 -12.51
C ARG A 109 -16.50 2.54 -11.11
N ASN A 110 -16.03 1.80 -10.10
CA ASN A 110 -16.49 1.90 -8.73
C ASN A 110 -15.71 2.91 -7.87
N TYR A 111 -14.60 3.47 -8.38
CA TYR A 111 -13.66 4.31 -7.62
C TYR A 111 -13.63 5.76 -8.12
N TRP A 112 -12.51 6.26 -8.66
CA TRP A 112 -12.42 7.63 -9.15
C TRP A 112 -13.36 7.92 -10.32
N LEU A 113 -13.54 6.95 -11.23
CA LEU A 113 -14.50 7.10 -12.33
C LEU A 113 -15.95 7.21 -11.83
N ARG A 114 -16.26 6.62 -10.66
CA ARG A 114 -17.55 6.82 -10.00
C ARG A 114 -17.72 8.26 -9.54
N MET A 115 -16.70 8.85 -8.89
CA MET A 115 -16.74 10.26 -8.49
C MET A 115 -17.03 11.16 -9.70
N LEU A 116 -16.34 10.94 -10.81
CA LEU A 116 -16.56 11.68 -12.06
C LEU A 116 -17.99 11.49 -12.58
N ALA A 117 -18.51 10.27 -12.58
CA ALA A 117 -19.89 9.98 -12.98
C ALA A 117 -20.94 10.67 -12.07
N GLU A 118 -20.60 10.90 -10.80
CA GLU A 118 -21.42 11.66 -9.84
C GLU A 118 -21.24 13.18 -9.95
N GLY A 119 -20.46 13.67 -10.92
CA GLY A 119 -20.22 15.09 -11.18
C GLY A 119 -19.16 15.72 -10.30
N ALA A 120 -18.19 14.94 -9.82
CA ALA A 120 -17.08 15.46 -9.02
C ALA A 120 -16.21 16.44 -9.81
N THR A 121 -15.91 17.59 -9.21
CA THR A 121 -14.86 18.53 -9.65
C THR A 121 -13.62 18.49 -8.73
N THR A 122 -13.74 17.81 -7.59
CA THR A 122 -12.69 17.53 -6.60
C THR A 122 -12.83 16.09 -6.12
N THR A 123 -11.78 15.50 -5.55
CA THR A 123 -11.86 14.15 -4.99
C THR A 123 -12.67 14.13 -3.69
N PHE A 124 -13.43 13.05 -3.46
CA PHE A 124 -14.26 12.86 -2.28
C PHE A 124 -13.50 12.06 -1.19
N GLU A 125 -13.97 12.11 0.07
CA GLU A 125 -13.43 11.32 1.20
C GLU A 125 -13.72 9.81 1.05
N ALA A 126 -14.63 9.44 0.17
CA ALA A 126 -14.96 8.07 -0.18
C ALA A 126 -15.29 8.00 -1.67
N PHE A 127 -15.26 6.81 -2.27
CA PHE A 127 -15.47 6.60 -3.71
C PHE A 127 -16.86 6.98 -4.27
N GLY A 128 -17.74 7.59 -3.46
CA GLY A 128 -19.04 8.11 -3.87
C GLY A 128 -19.70 8.90 -2.74
N LYS A 129 -20.64 9.78 -3.08
CA LYS A 129 -21.37 10.66 -2.14
C LYS A 129 -22.17 9.89 -1.09
N ASP A 130 -22.64 8.69 -1.45
CA ASP A 130 -23.51 7.82 -0.64
C ASP A 130 -22.74 6.86 0.27
N ARG A 131 -21.41 6.78 0.16
CA ARG A 131 -20.60 5.78 0.89
C ARG A 131 -20.55 6.04 2.39
N LYS A 132 -20.68 7.30 2.79
CA LYS A 132 -20.67 7.75 4.18
C LYS A 132 -21.57 8.98 4.28
N TRP A 133 -22.41 9.03 5.32
CA TRP A 133 -23.39 10.12 5.49
C TRP A 133 -22.76 11.51 5.61
N ASN A 134 -21.51 11.59 6.07
CA ASN A 134 -20.71 12.81 6.18
C ASN A 134 -19.48 12.79 5.26
N THR A 135 -19.62 12.22 4.05
CA THR A 135 -18.53 12.23 3.04
C THR A 135 -18.17 13.68 2.68
N SER A 136 -16.94 14.11 2.96
CA SER A 136 -16.44 15.37 2.39
C SER A 136 -16.31 15.25 0.87
N LEU A 137 -16.83 16.23 0.12
CA LEU A 137 -16.73 16.28 -1.34
C LEU A 137 -15.47 16.98 -1.85
N CYS A 138 -14.61 17.45 -0.94
CA CYS A 138 -13.30 17.98 -1.25
C CYS A 138 -12.31 17.42 -0.24
N HIS A 139 -11.62 16.34 -0.63
CA HIS A 139 -10.70 15.61 0.23
C HIS A 139 -9.44 15.22 -0.55
N THR A 140 -8.33 15.87 -0.24
CA THR A 140 -7.05 15.77 -0.98
C THR A 140 -6.41 14.39 -0.95
N MET A 141 -6.66 13.61 0.11
CA MET A 141 -6.09 12.26 0.20
C MET A 141 -6.46 11.40 -1.01
N PHE A 142 -7.67 11.53 -1.57
CA PHE A 142 -8.05 10.74 -2.76
C PHE A 142 -7.49 11.29 -4.08
N ALA A 143 -6.68 12.35 -4.07
CA ALA A 143 -5.95 12.80 -5.26
C ALA A 143 -4.74 11.91 -5.63
N LEU A 144 -4.60 10.74 -4.99
CA LEU A 144 -3.57 9.72 -5.27
C LEU A 144 -3.30 9.45 -6.76
N PRO A 145 -4.30 9.37 -7.67
CA PRO A 145 -4.02 9.05 -9.07
C PRO A 145 -3.00 10.00 -9.72
N VAL A 146 -2.93 11.27 -9.27
CA VAL A 146 -1.96 12.25 -9.77
C VAL A 146 -0.52 11.75 -9.60
N ALA A 147 -0.23 11.05 -8.50
CA ALA A 147 1.09 10.48 -8.24
C ALA A 147 1.53 9.50 -9.34
N PHE A 148 0.59 8.74 -9.92
CA PHE A 148 0.90 7.68 -10.87
C PHE A 148 0.78 8.13 -12.33
N LEU A 149 0.02 9.19 -12.60
CA LEU A 149 -0.25 9.69 -13.95
C LEU A 149 0.75 10.74 -14.43
N CYS A 150 1.49 11.39 -13.52
CA CYS A 150 2.43 12.47 -13.86
C CYS A 150 3.87 11.97 -14.14
N GLY A 151 4.06 10.68 -14.41
CA GLY A 151 5.38 10.12 -14.75
C GLY A 151 6.36 10.04 -13.57
N TRP A 152 5.86 9.95 -12.33
CA TRP A 152 6.71 9.67 -11.16
C TRP A 152 7.40 8.31 -11.29
N SER A 153 8.56 8.16 -10.65
CA SER A 153 9.25 6.88 -10.42
C SER A 153 9.12 6.44 -8.95
N PRO A 154 9.04 5.12 -8.66
CA PRO A 154 9.07 4.62 -7.27
C PRO A 154 10.31 5.07 -6.49
N ASP A 155 11.43 5.28 -7.19
CA ASP A 155 12.71 5.69 -6.61
C ASP A 155 12.71 7.12 -6.07
N ASP A 156 11.84 7.99 -6.60
CA ASP A 156 11.77 9.41 -6.24
C ASP A 156 11.32 9.63 -4.79
N TYR A 157 10.65 8.66 -4.16
CA TYR A 157 10.02 8.82 -2.85
C TYR A 157 10.41 7.76 -1.83
N LEU A 158 10.42 6.49 -2.20
CA LEU A 158 10.61 5.39 -1.23
C LEU A 158 12.10 5.15 -0.92
N GLY A 159 12.99 5.74 -1.73
CA GLY A 159 14.40 5.43 -1.74
C GLY A 159 14.65 4.05 -2.34
N ALA A 160 15.68 3.94 -3.18
CA ALA A 160 16.18 2.64 -3.59
C ALA A 160 16.46 1.79 -2.33
N CYS A 161 16.00 0.53 -2.32
CA CYS A 161 16.62 -0.43 -1.40
C CYS A 161 18.08 -0.52 -1.85
N PRO A 162 19.08 -0.23 -1.00
CA PRO A 162 20.45 -0.49 -1.40
C PRO A 162 20.52 -1.96 -1.80
N ALA A 163 20.95 -2.23 -3.03
CA ALA A 163 21.18 -3.58 -3.48
C ALA A 163 22.05 -4.27 -2.43
N SER A 164 21.65 -5.44 -1.96
CA SER A 164 22.54 -6.26 -1.15
C SER A 164 23.80 -6.48 -1.97
N GLU A 165 24.93 -5.95 -1.51
CA GLU A 165 26.23 -6.29 -2.07
C GLU A 165 26.37 -7.82 -2.00
N SER A 166 26.43 -8.45 -3.17
CA SER A 166 26.71 -9.87 -3.35
C SER A 166 28.20 -10.17 -3.19
#